data_AF-A0A2W4X9N8-F1
#
_entry.id   AF-A0A2W4X9N8-F1
#
_cell.length_a   1.000
_cell.length_b   1.000
_cell.length_c   1.000
_cell.angle_alpha   90.00
_cell.angle_beta   90.00
_cell.angle_gamma   90.00
#
_symmetry.space_group_name_H-M   'P 1'
#
loop_
_entity.id
_entity.type
_entity.pdbx_description
1 polymer ?
#
loop_
_entity_poly.entity_id
_entity_poly.type
_entity_poly.pdbx_seq_one_letter_code
_entity_poly.pdbx_strand_id
1 'polypeptide(L)' 'MSLSISVAASLPFQVLKAIGIQVLSGSEPIAHTAEKHQASRKFVYQQAHGSLKLIGVLEML' A
#
# COMPACT_ATOMS: atom_id res chain seq x y z
N MET A 1 -24.99 0.71 2.68
CA MET A 1 -23.54 0.46 2.55
C MET A 1 -22.81 1.64 3.16
N SER A 2 -22.16 1.48 4.30
CA SER A 2 -21.34 2.55 4.88
C SER A 2 -20.09 2.73 4.01
N LEU A 3 -19.82 3.97 3.62
CA LEU A 3 -18.50 4.38 3.15
C LEU A 3 -17.55 4.29 4.34
N SER A 4 -17.08 3.08 4.65
CA SER A 4 -15.87 2.91 5.45
C SER A 4 -14.72 3.47 4.63
N ILE A 5 -14.58 4.80 4.64
CA ILE A 5 -13.36 5.48 4.21
C ILE A 5 -12.27 4.83 5.05
N SER A 6 -11.54 3.89 4.43
CA SER A 6 -10.49 3.13 5.09
C SER A 6 -9.52 4.16 5.65
N VAL A 7 -9.19 4.08 6.93
CA VAL A 7 -8.25 5.01 7.58
C VAL A 7 -6.96 5.11 6.76
N ALA A 8 -6.56 4.00 6.13
CA ALA A 8 -5.48 3.94 5.18
C ALA A 8 -5.62 4.89 3.98
N ALA A 9 -6.82 5.05 3.39
CA ALA A 9 -7.06 5.97 2.28
C ALA A 9 -6.94 7.45 2.68
N SER A 10 -7.02 7.75 3.97
CA SER A 10 -6.78 9.10 4.53
C SER A 10 -5.31 9.34 4.88
N LEU A 11 -4.43 8.34 4.72
CA LEU A 11 -3.02 8.49 5.04
C LEU A 11 -2.29 9.37 4.01
N PRO A 12 -1.25 10.10 4.44
CA PRO A 12 -0.38 10.82 3.52
C PRO A 12 0.22 9.90 2.46
N PHE A 13 0.40 10.41 1.24
CA PHE A 13 0.97 9.67 0.11
C PHE A 13 2.33 9.00 0.44
N GLN A 14 3.15 9.65 1.27
CA GLN A 14 4.44 9.11 1.71
C GLN A 14 4.27 7.82 2.54
N VAL A 15 3.25 7.78 3.39
CA VAL A 15 2.92 6.60 4.21
C VAL A 15 2.38 5.48 3.31
N LEU A 16 1.52 5.81 2.35
CA LEU A 16 1.01 4.86 1.37
C LEU A 16 2.11 4.22 0.53
N LYS A 17 3.09 5.02 0.10
CA LYS A 17 4.28 4.55 -0.64
C LYS A 17 5.13 3.63 0.24
N ALA A 18 5.34 3.97 1.51
CA ALA A 18 6.09 3.13 2.45
C ALA A 18 5.41 1.77 2.67
N ILE A 19 4.07 1.74 2.79
CA ILE A 19 3.28 0.51 2.87
C ILE A 19 3.49 -0.34 1.61
N GLY A 20 3.42 0.27 0.42
CA GLY A 20 3.69 -0.42 -0.83
C GLY A 20 5.10 -1.04 -0.88
N ILE A 21 6.13 -0.29 -0.49
CA ILE A 21 7.52 -0.78 -0.46
C ILE A 21 7.73 -1.90 0.57
N GLN A 22 7.14 -1.79 1.77
CA GLN A 22 7.25 -2.84 2.80
C GLN A 22 6.66 -4.16 2.32
N VAL A 23 5.53 -4.10 1.60
CA VAL A 23 4.91 -5.29 1.00
C VAL A 23 5.76 -5.84 -0.14
N LEU A 24 6.29 -4.98 -1.02
CA LEU A 24 7.13 -5.41 -2.15
C LEU A 24 8.47 -6.01 -1.71
N SER A 25 9.05 -5.49 -0.63
CA SER A 25 10.27 -6.04 -0.03
C SER A 25 10.04 -7.37 0.69
N GLY A 26 8.79 -7.80 0.88
CA GLY A 26 8.45 -9.00 1.64
C GLY A 26 8.75 -8.87 3.13
N SER A 27 8.90 -7.64 3.65
CA SER A 27 9.25 -7.39 5.06
C SER A 27 8.14 -7.79 6.02
N GLU A 28 6.88 -7.64 5.63
CA GLU A 28 5.70 -8.06 6.39
C GLU A 28 4.67 -8.75 5.47
N PRO A 29 3.95 -9.78 5.95
CA PRO A 29 2.84 -10.35 5.19
C PRO A 29 1.71 -9.34 4.97
N ILE A 30 1.10 -9.37 3.78
CA ILE A 30 -0.01 -8.47 3.39
C ILE A 30 -1.16 -8.45 4.40
N ALA A 31 -1.49 -9.61 4.99
CA ALA A 31 -2.54 -9.70 6.00
C ALA A 31 -2.19 -8.90 7.26
N HIS A 32 -0.95 -8.99 7.72
CA HIS A 32 -0.46 -8.27 8.89
C HIS A 32 -0.41 -6.76 8.63
N THR A 33 0.11 -6.35 7.46
CA THR A 33 0.11 -4.94 7.04
C THR A 33 -1.30 -4.38 6.92
N ALA A 34 -2.26 -5.17 6.42
CA ALA A 34 -3.66 -4.75 6.32
C ALA A 34 -4.28 -4.50 7.71
N GLU A 35 -4.05 -5.38 8.68
CA GLU A 35 -4.53 -5.21 10.06
C GLU A 35 -3.89 -3.98 10.73
N LYS A 36 -2.57 -3.84 10.61
CA LYS A 36 -1.79 -2.73 11.19
C LYS A 36 -2.26 -1.36 10.71
N HIS A 37 -2.64 -1.25 9.44
CA HIS A 37 -3.09 0.00 8.82
C HIS A 37 -4.62 0.13 8.74
N GLN A 38 -5.38 -0.78 9.36
CA GLN A 38 -6.85 -0.82 9.28
C GLN A 38 -7.35 -0.72 7.82
N ALA A 39 -6.66 -1.45 6.94
CA ALA A 39 -6.87 -1.46 5.51
C ALA A 39 -7.45 -2.80 5.07
N SER A 40 -8.10 -2.83 3.91
CA SER A 40 -8.38 -4.09 3.26
C SER A 40 -7.12 -4.66 2.61
N ARG A 41 -6.97 -5.99 2.57
CA ARG A 41 -5.88 -6.64 1.82
C ARG A 41 -5.84 -6.19 0.36
N LYS A 42 -7.00 -5.96 -0.27
CA LYS A 42 -7.11 -5.44 -1.64
C LYS A 42 -6.48 -4.06 -1.79
N PHE A 43 -6.69 -3.17 -0.82
CA PHE A 43 -6.06 -1.84 -0.80
C PHE A 43 -4.53 -1.96 -0.72
N VAL A 44 -4.03 -2.81 0.17
CA VAL A 44 -2.58 -3.06 0.33
C VAL A 44 -1.97 -3.59 -0.98
N TYR A 45 -2.64 -4.53 -1.65
CA TYR A 45 -2.25 -5.00 -2.98
C TYR A 45 -2.19 -3.89 -4.03
N GLN A 46 -3.18 -2.98 -4.04
CA GLN A 46 -3.20 -1.86 -4.97
C GLN A 46 -2.05 -0.88 -4.73
N GLN A 47 -1.69 -0.63 -3.48
CA GLN A 47 -0.53 0.22 -3.15
C GLN A 47 0.79 -0.42 -3.57
N ALA A 48 0.95 -1.74 -3.35
CA ALA A 48 2.13 -2.48 -3.82
C ALA A 48 2.23 -2.46 -5.36
N HIS A 49 1.12 -2.72 -6.05
CA HIS A 49 1.08 -2.68 -7.52
C HIS A 49 1.34 -1.26 -8.08
N GLY A 50 0.78 -0.22 -7.47
CA GLY A 50 1.07 1.17 -7.84
C GLY A 50 2.53 1.55 -7.57
N SER A 51 3.13 1.03 -6.50
CA SER A 51 4.53 1.27 -6.17
C SER A 51 5.49 0.60 -7.14
N LEU A 52 5.19 -0.62 -7.61
CA LEU A 52 5.91 -1.29 -8.71
C LEU A 52 5.93 -0.44 -9.97
N LYS A 53 4.78 0.15 -10.33
CA LYS A 53 4.68 1.04 -11.50
C LYS A 53 5.54 2.28 -11.34
N LEU A 54 5.62 2.86 -10.14
CA LEU A 54 6.45 4.02 -9.86
C LEU A 54 7.95 3.69 -9.92
N ILE A 55 8.36 2.52 -9.42
CA ILE A 55 9.76 2.06 -9.47
C ILE A 55 10.17 1.79 -10.92
N GLY A 56 9.33 1.11 -11.72
CA GLY A 56 9.62 0.87 -13.14
C GLY A 56 9.70 2.14 -13.99
N VAL A 57 9.03 3.22 -13.58
CA VAL A 57 9.15 4.55 -14.21
C VAL A 57 10.48 5.23 -13.82
N LEU A 58 11.02 4.93 -12.63
CA LEU A 58 12.29 5.49 -12.17
C LEU A 58 13.51 4.82 -12.84
N GLU A 59 13.40 3.55 -13.24
CA GLU A 59 14.44 2.80 -13.97
C GLU A 59 14.49 3.12 -15.49
N MET A 60 13.56 3.93 -16.00
CA MET A 60 13.50 4.34 -17.41
C MET A 60 13.99 5.79 -17.65
N LEU A 61 14.52 6.46 -16.64
CA LEU A 61 15.16 7.79 -16.72
C LEU A 61 16.66 7.68 -16.44
#